data_AF-A0A2E4TI80-F1
#
_entry.id   AF-A0A2E4TI80-F1
#
_cell.length_a   1.000
_cell.length_b   1.000
_cell.length_c   1.000
_cell.angle_alpha   90.00
_cell.angle_beta   90.00
_cell.angle_gamma   90.00
#
_symmetry.space_group_name_H-M   'P 1'
#
loop_
_entity.id
_entity.type
_entity.pdbx_description
1 polymer ?
#
loop_
_entity_poly.entity_id
_entity_poly.type
_entity_poly.pdbx_seq_one_letter_code
_entity_poly.pdbx_strand_id
1 'polypeptide(L)'
;MSLNKIQKLIISLLISLAIISCSTEIEEPLFPVVDDTNALPQPSPRELDQDLMIIWETYSYLAREFVGRNEMDKAKLAEGAVNGMFKALNDRHSGYIPPDRFNIDQTAFQGKFYGIGATVGQTKDGLRVLIVAPIAGSPAEEAGIKAGDIIMSVDGDDTEGWTVLDAVNRIRGQLGTNVTL
;
A
#
# COMPACT_ATOMS: atom_id res chain seq x y z
N MET A 1 65.94 -2.89 -25.53
CA MET A 1 64.53 -3.27 -25.28
C MET A 1 63.93 -2.19 -24.39
N SER A 2 63.10 -1.31 -24.95
CA SER A 2 62.80 0.01 -24.37
C SER A 2 62.01 -0.07 -23.06
N LEU A 3 62.61 0.49 -22.00
CA LEU A 3 62.06 0.65 -20.63
C LEU A 3 60.64 1.27 -20.62
N ASN A 4 60.31 2.04 -21.66
CA ASN A 4 59.03 2.75 -21.80
C ASN A 4 57.82 1.84 -22.05
N LYS A 5 58.00 0.63 -22.61
CA LYS A 5 56.88 -0.31 -22.80
C LYS A 5 56.48 -0.99 -21.49
N ILE A 6 57.46 -1.32 -20.65
CA ILE A 6 57.21 -1.97 -19.35
C ILE A 6 56.64 -0.97 -18.35
N GLN A 7 57.13 0.28 -18.33
CA GLN A 7 56.54 1.34 -17.52
C GLN A 7 55.09 1.65 -17.90
N LYS A 8 54.76 1.69 -19.21
CA LYS A 8 53.37 1.86 -19.67
C LYS A 8 52.47 0.68 -19.29
N LEU A 9 52.99 -0.54 -19.29
CA LEU A 9 52.23 -1.73 -18.89
C LEU A 9 51.95 -1.74 -17.37
N ILE A 10 52.93 -1.34 -16.55
CA ILE A 10 52.79 -1.26 -15.09
C ILE A 10 51.82 -0.13 -14.69
N ILE A 11 51.91 1.04 -15.33
CA ILE A 11 51.00 2.17 -15.08
C ILE A 11 49.56 1.81 -15.52
N SER A 12 49.40 1.11 -16.65
CA SER A 12 48.09 0.61 -17.10
C SER A 12 47.48 -0.39 -16.11
N LEU A 13 48.29 -1.28 -15.52
CA LEU A 13 47.83 -2.29 -14.55
C LEU A 13 47.46 -1.66 -13.20
N LEU A 14 48.19 -0.64 -12.76
CA LEU A 14 47.90 0.09 -11.52
C LEU A 14 46.63 0.96 -11.63
N ILE A 15 46.37 1.55 -12.80
CA ILE A 15 45.13 2.32 -13.04
C ILE A 15 43.91 1.39 -13.07
N SER A 16 44.02 0.18 -13.64
CA SER A 16 42.92 -0.80 -13.58
C SER A 16 42.65 -1.35 -12.18
N LEU A 17 43.67 -1.45 -11.33
CA LEU A 17 43.52 -1.93 -9.95
C LEU A 17 42.89 -0.87 -9.03
N ALA A 18 43.05 0.42 -9.35
CA ALA A 18 42.46 1.52 -8.59
C ALA A 18 40.94 1.71 -8.83
N ILE A 19 40.38 1.19 -9.92
CA ILE A 19 38.94 1.29 -10.22
C ILE A 19 38.11 0.26 -9.42
N ILE A 20 38.77 -0.73 -8.79
CA ILE A 20 38.10 -1.74 -7.92
C ILE A 20 37.88 -1.20 -6.49
N SER A 21 38.43 -0.04 -6.13
CA SER A 21 38.00 0.72 -4.94
C SER A 21 36.96 1.77 -5.33
N CYS A 22 35.86 1.33 -5.95
CA CYS A 22 34.65 2.13 -5.95
C CYS A 22 34.01 1.97 -4.58
N SER A 23 34.07 3.05 -3.81
CA SER A 23 33.40 3.26 -2.54
C SER A 23 32.03 2.60 -2.49
N THR A 24 31.91 1.53 -1.72
CA THR A 24 30.64 1.17 -1.11
C THR A 24 30.39 2.20 -0.03
N GLU A 25 29.78 3.33 -0.40
CA GLU A 25 28.95 4.04 0.56
C GLU A 25 27.92 3.03 1.02
N ILE A 26 28.08 2.59 2.27
CA ILE A 26 27.04 1.83 2.96
C ILE A 26 25.92 2.84 3.14
N GLU A 27 24.98 2.89 2.20
CA GLU A 27 23.68 3.49 2.45
C GLU A 27 23.13 2.75 3.67
N GLU A 28 23.09 3.44 4.82
CA GLU A 28 22.33 2.91 5.95
C GLU A 28 20.93 2.62 5.42
N PRO A 29 20.40 1.40 5.64
CA PRO A 29 19.09 1.06 5.13
C PRO A 29 18.10 2.09 5.66
N LEU A 30 17.31 2.68 4.75
CA LEU A 30 16.27 3.68 5.05
C LEU A 30 15.26 3.18 6.09
N PHE A 31 15.24 1.86 6.34
CA PHE A 31 14.43 1.20 7.33
C PHE A 31 15.29 0.49 8.38
N PRO A 32 14.93 0.58 9.67
CA PRO A 32 15.59 -0.19 10.71
C PRO A 32 15.50 -1.68 10.38
N VAL A 33 16.65 -2.38 10.48
CA VAL A 33 16.68 -3.85 10.43
C VAL A 33 15.90 -4.35 11.65
N VAL A 34 14.72 -4.92 11.39
CA VAL A 34 13.89 -5.53 12.43
C VAL A 34 14.62 -6.78 12.94
N ASP A 35 14.75 -6.89 14.27
CA ASP A 35 15.29 -8.08 14.92
C ASP A 35 14.27 -9.21 14.81
N ASP A 36 14.49 -10.09 13.82
CA ASP A 36 13.60 -11.18 13.41
C ASP A 36 13.67 -12.42 14.31
N THR A 37 14.20 -12.32 15.53
CA THR A 37 14.34 -13.46 16.46
C THR A 37 13.01 -14.15 16.83
N ASN A 38 11.86 -13.52 16.53
CA ASN A 38 10.52 -14.10 16.69
C ASN A 38 9.71 -14.19 15.38
N ALA A 39 10.29 -13.93 14.21
CA ALA A 39 9.60 -14.10 12.95
C ALA A 39 9.51 -15.59 12.60
N LEU A 40 8.31 -16.08 12.27
CA LEU A 40 8.16 -17.40 11.64
C LEU A 40 9.03 -17.44 10.38
N PRO A 41 9.68 -18.57 10.04
CA PRO A 41 10.47 -18.68 8.82
C PRO A 41 9.62 -18.22 7.64
N GLN A 42 10.03 -17.15 6.96
CA GLN A 42 9.35 -16.72 5.73
C GLN A 42 9.51 -17.84 4.71
N PRO A 43 8.43 -18.49 4.24
CA PRO A 43 8.57 -19.54 3.24
C PRO A 43 9.29 -18.95 2.02
N SER A 44 10.32 -19.67 1.55
CA SER A 44 11.08 -19.20 0.39
C SER A 44 10.13 -19.01 -0.81
N PRO A 45 10.31 -18.00 -1.68
CA PRO A 45 9.43 -17.75 -2.82
C PRO A 45 9.23 -18.92 -3.81
N ARG A 46 9.92 -20.05 -3.63
CA ARG A 46 9.83 -21.26 -4.46
C ARG A 46 8.90 -22.35 -3.89
N GLU A 47 8.49 -22.23 -2.64
CA GLU A 47 7.58 -23.18 -1.99
C GLU A 47 6.31 -22.43 -1.64
N LEU A 48 5.30 -22.55 -2.51
CA LEU A 48 3.97 -22.06 -2.20
C LEU A 48 3.44 -22.89 -1.04
N ASP A 49 2.95 -22.23 0.01
CA ASP A 49 2.26 -22.91 1.10
C ASP A 49 1.14 -23.80 0.52
N GLN A 50 0.97 -25.00 1.07
CA GLN A 50 -0.08 -25.93 0.63
C GLN A 50 -1.46 -25.28 0.72
N ASP A 51 -1.68 -24.40 1.69
CA ASP A 51 -2.96 -23.70 1.88
C ASP A 51 -3.19 -22.61 0.81
N LEU A 52 -2.13 -22.14 0.13
CA LEU A 52 -2.24 -21.20 -0.99
C LEU A 52 -2.43 -21.92 -2.34
N MET A 53 -2.19 -23.23 -2.41
CA MET A 53 -2.35 -24.00 -3.64
C MET A 53 -3.78 -23.95 -4.18
N ILE A 54 -4.78 -23.92 -3.29
CA ILE A 54 -6.19 -23.81 -3.72
C ILE A 54 -6.47 -22.53 -4.50
N ILE A 55 -5.81 -21.41 -4.13
CA ILE A 55 -5.94 -20.13 -4.84
C ILE A 55 -5.32 -20.26 -6.23
N TRP A 56 -4.12 -20.84 -6.31
CA TRP A 56 -3.41 -21.06 -7.57
C TRP A 56 -4.16 -22.00 -8.52
N GLU A 57 -4.65 -23.13 -8.01
CA GLU A 57 -5.42 -24.12 -8.77
C GLU A 57 -6.72 -23.51 -9.31
N THR A 58 -7.45 -22.78 -8.47
CA THR A 58 -8.68 -22.09 -8.87
C THR A 58 -8.41 -21.07 -9.98
N TYR A 59 -7.38 -20.23 -9.80
CA TYR A 59 -7.00 -19.26 -10.82
C TYR A 59 -6.59 -19.94 -12.14
N SER A 60 -5.78 -21.00 -12.06
CA SER A 60 -5.33 -21.78 -13.22
C SER A 60 -6.47 -22.44 -13.96
N TYR A 61 -7.46 -22.98 -13.24
CA TYR A 61 -8.67 -23.56 -13.81
C TYR A 61 -9.48 -22.49 -14.56
N LEU A 62 -9.73 -21.33 -13.95
CA LEU A 62 -10.44 -20.23 -14.59
C LEU A 62 -9.70 -19.74 -15.85
N ALA A 63 -8.38 -19.60 -15.78
CA ALA A 63 -7.55 -19.18 -16.92
C ALA A 63 -7.63 -20.14 -18.12
N ARG A 64 -7.89 -21.43 -17.90
CA ARG A 64 -8.01 -22.44 -18.96
C ARG A 64 -9.44 -22.65 -19.44
N GLU A 65 -10.36 -22.86 -18.50
CA GLU A 65 -11.68 -23.44 -18.79
C GLU A 65 -12.79 -22.38 -18.85
N PHE A 66 -12.57 -21.16 -18.33
CA PHE A 66 -13.60 -20.12 -18.39
C PHE A 66 -13.86 -19.70 -19.84
N VAL A 67 -15.14 -19.66 -20.22
CA VAL A 67 -15.59 -19.34 -21.59
C VAL A 67 -15.09 -17.94 -21.99
N GLY A 68 -15.15 -16.97 -21.08
CA GLY A 68 -14.68 -15.60 -21.28
C GLY A 68 -13.23 -15.35 -20.86
N ARG A 69 -12.36 -16.37 -20.84
CA ARG A 69 -10.98 -16.26 -20.29
C ARG A 69 -10.13 -15.12 -20.88
N ASN A 70 -10.39 -14.73 -22.13
CA ASN A 70 -9.66 -13.66 -22.81
C ASN A 70 -10.11 -12.26 -22.36
N GLU A 71 -11.31 -12.15 -21.79
CA GLU A 71 -11.90 -10.91 -21.28
C GLU A 71 -11.75 -10.78 -19.76
N MET A 72 -11.16 -11.78 -19.10
CA MET A 72 -10.95 -11.75 -17.66
C MET A 72 -9.94 -10.67 -17.28
N ASP A 73 -10.37 -9.84 -16.33
CA ASP A 73 -9.49 -8.92 -15.63
C ASP A 73 -8.70 -9.69 -14.55
N LYS A 74 -7.49 -10.11 -14.92
CA LYS A 74 -6.60 -10.89 -14.06
C LYS A 74 -6.17 -10.12 -12.81
N ALA A 75 -6.01 -8.80 -12.92
CA ALA A 75 -5.65 -7.96 -11.78
C ALA A 75 -6.79 -7.95 -10.75
N LYS A 76 -8.03 -7.73 -11.20
CA LYS A 76 -9.20 -7.80 -10.30
C LYS A 76 -9.38 -9.16 -9.64
N LEU A 77 -9.10 -10.26 -10.34
CA LEU A 77 -9.15 -11.60 -9.72
C LEU A 77 -8.11 -11.76 -8.62
N ALA A 78 -6.87 -11.31 -8.84
CA ALA A 78 -5.81 -11.36 -7.85
C ALA A 78 -6.15 -10.48 -6.64
N GLU A 79 -6.59 -9.24 -6.86
CA GLU A 79 -7.02 -8.34 -5.79
C GLU A 79 -8.21 -8.91 -5.01
N GLY A 80 -9.18 -9.52 -5.69
CA GLY A 80 -10.31 -10.20 -5.06
C GLY A 80 -9.88 -11.32 -4.13
N ALA A 81 -8.89 -12.13 -4.52
CA ALA A 81 -8.31 -13.16 -3.66
C ALA A 81 -7.65 -12.57 -2.42
N VAL A 82 -6.86 -11.49 -2.59
CA VAL A 82 -6.21 -10.80 -1.47
C VAL A 82 -7.23 -10.19 -0.51
N ASN A 83 -8.23 -9.48 -1.02
CA ASN A 83 -9.30 -8.89 -0.21
C ASN A 83 -10.10 -9.96 0.55
N GLY A 84 -10.32 -11.13 -0.05
CA GLY A 84 -10.93 -12.28 0.62
C GLY A 84 -10.13 -12.76 1.84
N MET A 85 -8.79 -12.77 1.76
CA MET A 85 -7.92 -13.12 2.88
C MET A 85 -8.06 -12.11 4.03
N PHE A 86 -8.05 -10.80 3.75
CA PHE A 86 -8.27 -9.78 4.78
C PHE A 86 -9.66 -9.87 5.41
N LYS A 87 -10.69 -10.17 4.63
CA LYS A 87 -12.04 -10.40 5.15
C LYS A 87 -12.09 -11.60 6.10
N ALA A 88 -11.36 -12.67 5.80
CA ALA A 88 -11.29 -13.86 6.63
C ALA A 88 -10.63 -13.61 8.01
N LEU A 89 -9.76 -12.60 8.12
CA LEU A 89 -9.19 -12.19 9.42
C LEU A 89 -10.23 -11.60 10.37
N ASN A 90 -11.36 -11.09 9.83
CA ASN A 90 -12.37 -10.36 10.60
C ASN A 90 -11.76 -9.24 11.48
N ASP A 91 -10.64 -8.65 11.03
CA ASP A 91 -10.00 -7.52 11.68
C ASP A 91 -10.34 -6.24 10.91
N ARG A 92 -11.03 -5.32 11.59
CA ARG A 92 -11.46 -4.04 11.03
C ARG A 92 -10.31 -3.10 10.66
N HIS A 93 -9.10 -3.36 11.14
CA HIS A 93 -7.93 -2.48 10.96
C HIS A 93 -6.91 -3.03 9.96
N SER A 94 -7.12 -4.24 9.46
CA SER A 94 -6.23 -4.89 8.48
C SER A 94 -6.85 -4.80 7.08
N GLY A 95 -6.06 -4.37 6.09
CA GLY A 95 -6.52 -4.27 4.71
C GLY A 95 -5.39 -4.28 3.69
N TYR A 96 -5.76 -4.54 2.43
CA TYR A 96 -4.87 -4.44 1.28
C TYR A 96 -5.09 -3.10 0.56
N ILE A 97 -4.00 -2.44 0.19
CA ILE A 97 -4.04 -1.20 -0.59
C ILE A 97 -3.46 -1.51 -1.99
N PRO A 98 -4.28 -1.44 -3.06
CA PRO A 98 -3.77 -1.68 -4.40
C PRO A 98 -2.85 -0.53 -4.85
N PRO A 99 -1.88 -0.79 -5.75
CA PRO A 99 -0.87 0.20 -6.18
C PRO A 99 -1.47 1.52 -6.69
N ASP A 100 -2.61 1.46 -7.39
CA ASP A 100 -3.26 2.64 -7.94
C ASP A 100 -3.80 3.59 -6.84
N ARG A 101 -4.12 3.04 -5.66
CA ARG A 101 -4.55 3.82 -4.48
C ARG A 101 -3.38 4.25 -3.60
N PHE A 102 -2.23 3.58 -3.71
CA PHE A 102 -1.03 3.85 -2.90
C PHE A 102 -0.42 5.25 -3.15
N ASN A 103 -0.63 5.85 -4.33
CA ASN A 103 -0.09 7.18 -4.64
C ASN A 103 -0.64 8.29 -3.73
N ILE A 104 -1.83 8.11 -3.15
CA ILE A 104 -2.41 9.06 -2.18
C ILE A 104 -1.67 8.96 -0.84
N ASP A 105 -1.20 7.77 -0.46
CA ASP A 105 -0.51 7.53 0.81
C ASP A 105 0.91 8.12 0.84
N GLN A 106 1.63 8.16 -0.28
CA GLN A 106 2.95 8.82 -0.33
C GLN A 106 2.89 10.31 0.03
N THR A 107 1.86 11.01 -0.45
CA THR A 107 1.61 12.39 -0.05
C THR A 107 1.19 12.53 1.43
N ALA A 108 0.62 11.47 2.02
CA ALA A 108 0.31 11.41 3.46
C ALA A 108 1.58 11.26 4.30
N PHE A 109 2.55 10.46 3.82
CA PHE A 109 3.90 10.37 4.40
C PHE A 109 4.71 11.67 4.24
N GLN A 110 4.46 12.45 3.18
CA GLN A 110 5.06 13.78 2.99
C GLN A 110 4.42 14.87 3.88
N GLY A 111 3.40 14.53 4.68
CA GLY A 111 2.94 15.32 5.82
C GLY A 111 2.11 16.56 5.50
N LYS A 112 1.50 16.67 4.31
CA LYS A 112 0.74 17.88 3.90
C LYS A 112 -0.71 17.61 3.51
N PHE A 113 -1.44 16.87 4.33
CA PHE A 113 -2.89 16.75 4.16
C PHE A 113 -3.65 17.30 5.33
N TYR A 114 -4.79 17.88 4.99
CA TYR A 114 -5.77 18.40 5.91
C TYR A 114 -7.07 17.63 5.68
N GLY A 115 -7.82 17.42 6.75
CA GLY A 115 -9.15 16.84 6.69
C GLY A 115 -10.11 17.69 7.50
N ILE A 116 -11.35 17.22 7.63
CA ILE A 116 -12.39 17.93 8.38
C ILE A 116 -12.23 17.85 9.90
N GLY A 117 -11.29 17.02 10.39
CA GLY A 117 -11.05 16.83 11.83
C GLY A 117 -12.10 15.96 12.50
N ALA A 118 -12.40 14.79 11.93
CA ALA A 118 -13.26 13.79 12.54
C ALA A 118 -12.59 12.42 12.55
N THR A 119 -12.89 11.63 13.59
CA THR A 119 -12.58 10.20 13.63
C THR A 119 -13.71 9.44 12.97
N VAL A 120 -13.38 8.58 12.01
CA VAL A 120 -14.34 7.74 11.29
C VAL A 120 -14.16 6.27 11.65
N GLY A 121 -15.21 5.47 11.41
CA GLY A 121 -15.19 4.02 11.58
C GLY A 121 -16.20 3.35 10.65
N GLN A 122 -16.16 2.03 10.58
CA GLN A 122 -17.12 1.25 9.79
C GLN A 122 -18.40 0.99 10.59
N THR A 123 -19.56 0.96 9.93
CA THR A 123 -20.81 0.46 10.50
C THR A 123 -20.71 -1.03 10.86
N LYS A 124 -21.57 -1.51 11.77
CA LYS A 124 -21.54 -2.90 12.24
C LYS A 124 -21.76 -3.93 11.12
N ASP A 125 -22.52 -3.57 10.10
CA ASP A 125 -22.76 -4.39 8.91
C ASP A 125 -21.64 -4.29 7.86
N GLY A 126 -20.68 -3.39 8.06
CA GLY A 126 -19.57 -3.15 7.15
C GLY A 126 -19.92 -2.35 5.89
N LEU A 127 -21.18 -1.93 5.73
CA LEU A 127 -21.66 -1.36 4.46
C LEU A 127 -21.38 0.13 4.31
N ARG A 128 -21.20 0.88 5.40
CA ARG A 128 -21.00 2.33 5.36
C ARG A 128 -19.95 2.79 6.38
N VAL A 129 -19.54 4.03 6.22
CA VAL A 129 -18.64 4.73 7.16
C VAL A 129 -19.46 5.66 8.04
N LEU A 130 -19.16 5.67 9.35
CA LEU A 130 -19.78 6.54 10.33
C LEU A 130 -18.75 7.42 11.04
N ILE A 131 -19.22 8.55 11.55
CA ILE A 131 -18.45 9.45 12.40
C ILE A 131 -18.42 8.88 13.81
N VAL A 132 -17.24 8.46 14.27
CA VAL A 132 -17.05 8.02 15.65
C VAL A 132 -17.11 9.23 16.58
N ALA A 133 -16.37 10.29 16.25
CA ALA A 133 -16.43 11.57 16.97
C ALA A 133 -15.76 12.69 16.16
N PRO A 134 -16.32 13.92 16.14
CA PRO A 134 -15.58 15.10 15.71
C PRO A 134 -14.49 15.46 16.72
N ILE A 135 -13.42 16.10 16.25
CA ILE A 135 -12.39 16.68 17.11
C ILE A 135 -12.87 18.07 17.58
N ALA A 136 -12.65 18.42 18.84
CA ALA A 136 -13.05 19.72 19.37
C ALA A 136 -12.35 20.88 18.63
N GLY A 137 -13.11 21.91 18.25
CA GLY A 137 -12.65 23.05 17.47
C GLY A 137 -12.29 22.74 16.01
N SER A 138 -12.74 21.59 15.50
CA SER A 138 -12.51 21.20 14.10
C SER A 138 -13.60 21.72 13.17
N PRO A 139 -13.32 21.84 11.85
CA PRO A 139 -14.35 22.15 10.85
C PRO A 139 -15.56 21.21 10.89
N ALA A 140 -15.36 19.92 11.23
CA ALA A 140 -16.45 18.97 11.38
C ALA A 140 -17.39 19.33 12.55
N GLU A 141 -16.82 19.72 13.70
CA GLU A 141 -17.63 20.18 14.85
C GLU A 141 -18.36 21.48 14.53
N GLU A 142 -17.68 22.45 13.90
CA GLU A 142 -18.27 23.73 13.48
C GLU A 142 -19.40 23.54 12.46
N ALA A 143 -19.30 22.54 11.58
CA ALA A 143 -20.33 22.15 10.63
C ALA A 143 -21.51 21.40 11.28
N GLY A 144 -21.43 21.08 12.57
CA GLY A 144 -22.50 20.41 13.32
C GLY A 144 -22.53 18.89 13.17
N ILE A 145 -21.46 18.28 12.66
CA ILE A 145 -21.30 16.83 12.56
C ILE A 145 -21.22 16.23 13.98
N LYS A 146 -21.89 15.11 14.20
CA LYS A 146 -21.98 14.45 15.52
C LYS A 146 -21.49 13.02 15.47
N ALA A 147 -21.11 12.53 16.66
CA ALA A 147 -20.87 11.10 16.85
C ALA A 147 -22.13 10.29 16.49
N GLY A 148 -21.95 9.27 15.66
CA GLY A 148 -23.00 8.39 15.17
C GLY A 148 -23.55 8.76 13.79
N ASP A 149 -23.19 9.92 13.22
CA ASP A 149 -23.62 10.28 11.87
C ASP A 149 -23.06 9.30 10.84
N ILE A 150 -23.89 8.88 9.89
CA ILE A 150 -23.49 8.01 8.78
C ILE A 150 -23.16 8.89 7.59
N ILE A 151 -21.97 8.72 7.02
CA ILE A 151 -21.56 9.42 5.81
C ILE A 151 -22.27 8.74 4.65
N MET A 152 -23.26 9.41 4.05
CA MET A 152 -24.04 8.87 2.94
C MET A 152 -23.38 9.15 1.59
N SER A 153 -22.74 10.31 1.45
CA SER A 153 -22.03 10.71 0.24
C SER A 153 -20.72 11.43 0.56
N VAL A 154 -19.81 11.49 -0.40
CA VAL A 154 -18.67 12.41 -0.39
C VAL A 154 -18.55 13.05 -1.77
N ASP A 155 -18.68 14.37 -1.84
CA ASP A 155 -18.74 15.16 -3.08
C ASP A 155 -19.77 14.63 -4.10
N GLY A 156 -20.87 14.06 -3.61
CA GLY A 156 -21.94 13.48 -4.42
C GLY A 156 -21.74 12.01 -4.80
N ASP A 157 -20.59 11.40 -4.48
CA ASP A 157 -20.37 9.97 -4.66
C ASP A 157 -20.96 9.19 -3.48
N ASP A 158 -21.80 8.17 -3.73
CA ASP A 158 -22.34 7.30 -2.68
C ASP A 158 -21.22 6.47 -2.03
N THR A 159 -21.24 6.43 -0.70
CA THR A 159 -20.24 5.75 0.12
C THR A 159 -20.57 4.28 0.43
N GLU A 160 -21.66 3.74 -0.12
CA GLU A 160 -22.01 2.34 0.10
C GLU A 160 -20.88 1.39 -0.37
N GLY A 161 -20.48 0.48 0.52
CA GLY A 161 -19.38 -0.45 0.30
C GLY A 161 -17.98 0.16 0.41
N TRP A 162 -17.85 1.44 0.71
CA TRP A 162 -16.54 2.07 0.93
C TRP A 162 -15.90 1.53 2.20
N THR A 163 -14.58 1.34 2.15
CA THR A 163 -13.78 1.11 3.35
C THR A 163 -13.55 2.43 4.09
N VAL A 164 -13.15 2.35 5.37
CA VAL A 164 -12.68 3.53 6.11
C VAL A 164 -11.58 4.27 5.35
N LEU A 165 -10.65 3.54 4.72
CA LEU A 165 -9.55 4.12 3.96
C LEU A 165 -10.06 4.92 2.75
N ASP A 166 -11.06 4.41 2.04
CA ASP A 166 -11.64 5.10 0.88
C ASP A 166 -12.27 6.43 1.28
N ALA A 167 -13.04 6.44 2.36
CA ALA A 167 -13.62 7.67 2.91
C ALA A 167 -12.53 8.65 3.35
N VAL A 168 -11.49 8.19 4.05
CA VAL A 168 -10.36 9.02 4.48
C VAL A 168 -9.64 9.65 3.29
N ASN A 169 -9.39 8.87 2.24
CA ASN A 169 -8.71 9.33 1.03
C ASN A 169 -9.54 10.33 0.22
N ARG A 170 -10.87 10.18 0.22
CA ARG A 170 -11.76 11.12 -0.47
C ARG A 170 -12.02 12.41 0.31
N ILE A 171 -12.06 12.33 1.64
CA ILE A 171 -12.33 13.48 2.53
C ILE A 171 -11.09 14.33 2.76
N ARG A 172 -9.89 13.73 2.78
CA ARG A 172 -8.64 14.47 2.89
C ARG A 172 -8.33 15.23 1.60
N GLY A 173 -7.79 16.43 1.76
CA GLY A 173 -7.46 17.30 0.64
C GLY A 173 -6.37 18.32 0.99
N GLN A 174 -6.21 19.30 0.10
CA GLN A 174 -5.32 20.43 0.33
C GLN A 174 -5.91 21.37 1.39
N LEU A 175 -5.07 22.17 2.03
CA LEU A 175 -5.56 23.18 2.98
C LEU A 175 -6.51 24.14 2.28
N GLY A 176 -7.67 24.39 2.88
CA GLY A 176 -8.64 25.36 2.38
C GLY A 176 -9.53 24.85 1.25
N THR A 177 -9.41 23.58 0.84
CA THR A 177 -10.42 22.95 -0.03
C THR A 177 -11.59 22.43 0.80
N ASN A 178 -12.79 22.54 0.24
CA ASN A 178 -14.00 22.04 0.87
C ASN A 178 -14.33 20.64 0.36
N VAL A 179 -15.04 19.87 1.19
CA VAL A 179 -15.64 18.58 0.85
C VAL A 179 -17.12 18.63 1.26
N THR A 180 -17.99 17.99 0.47
CA THR A 180 -19.42 17.87 0.79
C THR A 180 -19.71 16.45 1.28
N LEU A 181 -20.46 16.30 2.37
CA LEU A 181 -20.87 15.00 2.92
C LEU A 181 -22.39 14.80 2.80
#